data_AF-A0A9D6Z2D1-F1
#
_entry.id   AF-A0A9D6Z2D1-F1
#
_cell.length_a   1.000
_cell.length_b   1.000
_cell.length_c   1.000
_cell.angle_alpha   90.00
_cell.angle_beta   90.00
_cell.angle_gamma   90.00
#
_symmetry.space_group_name_H-M   'P 1'
#
loop_
_entity.id
_entity.type
_entity.pdbx_description
1 polymer ?
#
loop_
_entity_poly.entity_id
_entity_poly.type
_entity_poly.pdbx_seq_one_letter_code
_entity_poly.pdbx_strand_id
1 'polypeptide(L)'
;MTKWKVFLTGGDDMGWAVDEDMKLAREALAPVVDLVDLEESEIVHGVWWEGLLMWPLEKLAGQRIICHVPGEPFRYLRVTGHRKAFRVVGSWITRTRQAQEQLRAVGV
;
A
#
# COMPACT_ATOMS: atom_id res chain seq x y z
N MET A 1 -4.50 -23.44 9.47
CA MET A 1 -4.20 -22.77 8.18
C MET A 1 -3.01 -21.87 8.41
N THR A 2 -2.02 -21.88 7.53
CA THR A 2 -0.88 -20.97 7.59
C THR A 2 -1.37 -19.56 7.24
N LYS A 3 -1.08 -18.57 8.08
CA LYS A 3 -1.39 -17.16 7.81
C LYS A 3 -0.36 -16.60 6.83
N TRP A 4 -0.75 -15.62 6.02
CA TRP A 4 0.17 -14.89 5.15
C TRP A 4 1.12 -14.03 5.99
N LYS A 5 2.39 -13.97 5.60
CA LYS A 5 3.37 -13.05 6.20
C LYS A 5 3.29 -11.68 5.53
N VAL A 6 2.91 -10.66 6.28
CA VAL A 6 2.67 -9.31 5.78
C VAL A 6 3.59 -8.29 6.44
N PHE A 7 4.32 -7.55 5.63
CA PHE A 7 4.99 -6.33 6.05
C PHE A 7 4.06 -5.13 5.81
N LEU A 8 3.67 -4.45 6.89
CA LEU A 8 2.80 -3.29 6.84
C LEU A 8 3.65 -2.00 6.88
N THR A 9 3.43 -1.10 5.93
CA THR A 9 4.19 0.15 5.83
C THR A 9 3.33 1.31 5.32
N GLY A 10 3.92 2.51 5.23
CA GLY A 10 3.28 3.69 4.66
C GLY A 10 2.99 4.83 5.64
N GLY A 11 3.23 4.63 6.94
CA GLY A 11 3.30 5.70 7.93
C GLY A 11 4.52 6.59 7.71
N ASP A 12 4.49 7.80 8.29
CA ASP A 12 5.55 8.81 8.19
C ASP A 12 6.12 9.25 9.54
N ASP A 13 5.69 8.59 10.63
CA ASP A 13 6.11 8.83 12.02
C ASP A 13 5.83 10.26 12.52
N MET A 14 4.87 10.97 11.90
CA MET A 14 4.43 12.31 12.30
C MET A 14 3.29 12.29 13.32
N GLY A 15 2.71 11.12 13.60
CA GLY A 15 1.59 10.92 14.51
C GLY A 15 0.26 11.44 13.96
N TRP A 16 0.09 11.50 12.63
CA TRP A 16 -1.13 12.03 12.01
C TRP A 16 -1.77 11.05 11.02
N ALA A 17 -2.30 11.54 9.91
CA ALA A 17 -3.28 10.83 9.10
C ALA A 17 -2.82 9.45 8.61
N VAL A 18 -1.59 9.35 8.07
CA VAL A 18 -1.09 8.07 7.52
C VAL A 18 -0.65 7.08 8.61
N ASP A 19 -0.24 7.57 9.77
CA ASP A 19 0.08 6.72 10.92
C ASP A 19 -1.18 6.14 11.56
N GLU A 20 -2.27 6.93 11.63
CA GLU A 20 -3.57 6.42 12.05
C GLU A 20 -4.14 5.41 11.04
N ASP A 21 -4.01 5.66 9.73
CA ASP A 21 -4.36 4.68 8.70
C ASP A 21 -3.54 3.38 8.87
N MET A 22 -2.24 3.48 9.18
CA MET A 22 -1.36 2.33 9.45
C MET A 22 -1.79 1.57 10.71
N LYS A 23 -2.14 2.27 11.78
CA LYS A 23 -2.65 1.66 13.02
C LYS A 23 -3.96 0.92 12.78
N LEU A 24 -4.93 1.55 12.10
CA LEU A 24 -6.22 0.93 11.79
C LEU A 24 -6.05 -0.29 10.86
N ALA A 25 -5.18 -0.20 9.85
CA ALA A 25 -4.86 -1.33 8.99
C ALA A 25 -4.22 -2.49 9.78
N ARG A 26 -3.30 -2.19 10.71
CA ARG A 26 -2.68 -3.19 11.60
C ARG A 26 -3.74 -3.93 12.41
N GLU A 27 -4.63 -3.21 13.08
CA GLU A 27 -5.70 -3.77 13.90
C GLU A 27 -6.66 -4.65 13.07
N ALA A 28 -7.02 -4.20 11.86
CA ALA A 28 -7.91 -4.94 10.97
C ALA A 28 -7.27 -6.22 10.39
N LEU A 29 -5.96 -6.21 10.12
CA LEU A 29 -5.24 -7.33 9.51
C LEU A 29 -4.79 -8.38 10.53
N ALA A 30 -4.46 -7.99 11.76
CA ALA A 30 -3.89 -8.87 12.79
C ALA A 30 -4.63 -10.21 13.01
N PRO A 31 -5.98 -10.29 12.91
CA PRO A 31 -6.67 -11.57 13.07
C PRO A 31 -6.36 -12.59 11.97
N VAL A 32 -6.03 -12.15 10.75
CA VAL A 32 -5.98 -12.99 9.54
C VAL A 32 -4.59 -13.13 8.91
N VAL A 33 -3.61 -12.34 9.34
CA VAL A 33 -2.22 -12.40 8.85
C VAL A 33 -1.21 -12.46 10.00
N ASP A 34 0.03 -12.82 9.67
CA ASP A 34 1.19 -12.65 10.56
C ASP A 34 1.94 -11.41 10.12
N LEU A 35 2.00 -10.40 11.00
CA LEU A 35 2.76 -9.18 10.72
C LEU A 35 4.23 -9.42 11.03
N VAL A 36 5.08 -9.24 10.01
CA VAL A 36 6.52 -9.52 10.06
C VAL A 36 7.30 -8.36 9.45
N ASP A 37 8.62 -8.40 9.60
CA ASP A 37 9.52 -7.48 8.93
C ASP A 37 9.61 -7.75 7.42
N LEU A 38 10.11 -6.77 6.66
CA LEU A 38 10.13 -6.80 5.20
C LEU A 38 10.84 -8.04 4.64
N GLU A 39 11.94 -8.43 5.26
CA GLU A 39 12.79 -9.56 4.85
C GLU A 39 12.08 -10.92 4.94
N GLU A 40 11.08 -11.04 5.81
CA GLU A 40 10.32 -12.29 6.02
C GLU A 40 8.97 -12.29 5.30
N SER A 41 8.59 -11.15 4.72
CA SER A 41 7.26 -10.92 4.18
C SER A 41 7.03 -11.56 2.81
N GLU A 42 5.82 -12.05 2.59
CA GLU A 42 5.32 -12.48 1.28
C GLU A 42 4.52 -11.37 0.59
N ILE A 43 3.92 -10.49 1.41
CA ILE A 43 3.09 -9.37 0.98
C ILE A 43 3.59 -8.10 1.65
N VAL A 44 3.76 -7.04 0.86
CA VAL A 44 3.94 -5.68 1.35
C VAL A 44 2.60 -4.96 1.25
N HIS A 45 2.08 -4.50 2.38
CA HIS A 45 0.84 -3.74 2.46
C HIS A 45 1.16 -2.29 2.80
N GLY A 46 1.00 -1.38 1.83
CA GLY A 46 1.21 0.05 2.02
C GLY A 46 -0.10 0.80 2.27
N VAL A 47 -0.20 1.59 3.33
CA VAL A 47 -1.37 2.48 3.54
C VAL A 47 -1.33 3.77 2.71
N TRP A 48 -0.18 4.05 2.09
CA TRP A 48 0.02 5.18 1.20
C TRP A 48 1.20 4.95 0.26
N TRP A 49 1.08 5.41 -0.99
CA TRP A 49 2.05 5.16 -2.04
C TRP A 49 3.39 5.89 -1.84
N GLU A 50 3.41 7.09 -1.25
CA GLU A 50 4.70 7.78 -0.98
C GLU A 50 5.44 7.05 0.12
N GLY A 51 4.74 6.67 1.19
CA GLY A 51 5.33 5.90 2.28
C GLY A 51 5.85 4.53 1.83
N LEU A 52 5.16 3.87 0.89
CA LEU A 52 5.69 2.68 0.22
C LEU A 52 7.01 2.97 -0.51
N LEU A 53 7.12 4.09 -1.21
CA LEU A 53 8.30 4.50 -1.96
C LEU A 53 9.43 5.06 -1.08
N MET A 54 9.25 5.17 0.24
CA MET A 54 10.35 5.42 1.18
C MET A 54 11.29 4.21 1.30
N TRP A 55 10.81 3.02 0.92
CA TRP A 55 11.63 1.83 0.82
C TRP A 55 12.34 1.76 -0.54
N PRO A 56 13.62 1.33 -0.57
CA PRO A 56 14.29 1.02 -1.83
C PRO A 56 13.51 -0.06 -2.60
N LEU A 57 13.20 0.19 -3.88
CA LEU A 57 12.39 -0.73 -4.69
C LEU A 57 13.02 -2.12 -4.83
N GLU A 58 14.34 -2.20 -4.73
CA GLU A 58 15.10 -3.44 -4.76
C GLU A 58 14.77 -4.34 -3.57
N LYS A 59 14.43 -3.75 -2.41
CA LYS A 59 13.99 -4.50 -1.22
C LYS A 59 12.55 -4.98 -1.31
N LEU A 60 11.74 -4.33 -2.14
CA LEU A 60 10.35 -4.69 -2.42
C LEU A 60 10.22 -5.68 -3.59
N ALA A 61 11.35 -6.07 -4.21
CA ALA A 61 11.35 -6.95 -5.35
C ALA A 61 11.05 -8.40 -4.94
N GLY A 62 10.03 -8.99 -5.58
CA GLY A 62 9.63 -10.38 -5.35
C GLY A 62 8.44 -10.54 -4.39
N GLN A 63 8.14 -9.53 -3.58
CA GLN A 63 6.92 -9.51 -2.75
C GLN A 63 5.69 -9.12 -3.58
N ARG A 64 4.51 -9.57 -3.13
CA ARG A 64 3.23 -9.06 -3.65
C ARG A 64 2.91 -7.73 -2.99
N ILE A 65 2.77 -6.67 -3.77
CA ILE A 65 2.57 -5.33 -3.23
C ILE A 65 1.10 -4.92 -3.36
N ILE A 66 0.48 -4.61 -2.22
CA ILE A 66 -0.85 -4.03 -2.10
C ILE A 66 -0.69 -2.61 -1.56
N CYS A 67 -1.39 -1.62 -2.13
CA CYS A 67 -1.32 -0.24 -1.63
C CYS A 67 -2.68 0.44 -1.60
N HIS A 68 -2.96 1.24 -0.58
CA HIS A 68 -4.16 2.06 -0.51
C HIS A 68 -4.01 3.31 -1.39
N VAL A 69 -5.13 3.75 -1.97
CA VAL A 69 -5.27 5.08 -2.56
C VAL A 69 -5.94 5.99 -1.55
N PRO A 70 -5.21 6.92 -0.90
CA PRO A 70 -5.80 7.79 0.12
C PRO A 70 -6.77 8.84 -0.45
N GLY A 71 -6.62 9.22 -1.73
CA GLY A 71 -7.46 10.23 -2.39
C GLY A 71 -7.97 9.81 -3.76
N GLU A 72 -8.38 10.78 -4.57
CA GLU A 72 -8.86 10.54 -5.94
C GLU A 72 -7.70 10.15 -6.88
N PRO A 73 -7.69 8.93 -7.47
CA PRO A 73 -6.61 8.45 -8.33
C PRO A 73 -6.14 9.42 -9.41
N PHE A 74 -7.08 10.14 -10.04
CA PHE A 74 -6.76 11.08 -11.13
C PHE A 74 -5.88 12.24 -10.70
N ARG A 75 -5.91 12.65 -9.42
CA ARG A 75 -5.01 13.69 -8.90
C ARG A 75 -3.54 13.26 -8.95
N TYR A 76 -3.28 11.97 -8.86
CA TYR A 76 -1.93 11.43 -8.77
C TYR A 76 -1.33 11.03 -10.13
N LEU A 77 -2.12 10.98 -11.21
CA LEU A 77 -1.63 10.61 -12.56
C LEU A 77 -0.52 11.54 -13.09
N ARG A 78 -0.50 12.79 -12.60
CA ARG A 78 0.49 13.81 -12.96
C ARG A 78 1.71 13.81 -12.03
N VAL A 79 1.66 13.10 -10.90
CA VAL A 79 2.74 13.04 -9.93
C VAL A 79 3.75 11.98 -10.37
N THR A 80 5.00 12.38 -10.59
CA THR A 80 6.06 11.50 -11.12
C THR A 80 6.37 10.33 -10.18
N GLY A 81 6.38 10.57 -8.86
CA GLY A 81 6.56 9.53 -7.85
C GLY A 81 5.48 8.45 -7.94
N HIS A 82 4.23 8.86 -8.09
CA HIS A 82 3.09 7.94 -8.15
C HIS A 82 3.17 6.97 -9.35
N ARG A 83 3.75 7.39 -10.48
CA ARG A 83 4.00 6.49 -11.62
C ARG A 83 4.94 5.34 -11.28
N LYS A 84 5.90 5.54 -10.36
CA LYS A 84 6.78 4.46 -9.88
C LYS A 84 5.98 3.46 -9.03
N ALA A 85 5.14 3.96 -8.12
CA ALA A 85 4.26 3.10 -7.33
C ALA A 85 3.31 2.27 -8.23
N PHE A 86 2.70 2.90 -9.25
CA PHE A 86 1.86 2.21 -10.24
C PHE A 86 2.52 1.04 -10.96
N ARG A 87 3.85 1.08 -11.14
CA ARG A 87 4.59 0.01 -11.82
C ARG A 87 4.85 -1.21 -10.93
N VAL A 88 4.85 -1.02 -9.61
CA VAL A 88 5.25 -2.07 -8.66
C VAL A 88 4.07 -2.59 -7.84
N VAL A 89 3.05 -1.77 -7.61
CA VAL A 89 1.84 -2.17 -6.89
C VAL A 89 0.99 -3.06 -7.79
N GLY A 90 0.77 -4.30 -7.35
CA GLY A 90 -0.06 -5.27 -8.06
C GLY A 90 -1.54 -5.16 -7.73
N SER A 91 -1.91 -4.57 -6.60
CA SER A 91 -3.30 -4.36 -6.21
C SER A 91 -3.49 -3.06 -5.43
N TRP A 92 -4.51 -2.30 -5.80
CA TRP A 92 -4.85 -1.02 -5.18
C TRP A 92 -6.14 -1.12 -4.37
N ILE A 93 -6.13 -0.63 -3.14
CA ILE A 93 -7.31 -0.54 -2.27
C ILE A 93 -7.87 0.87 -2.35
N THR A 94 -9.11 1.01 -2.78
CA THR A 94 -9.83 2.29 -2.87
C THR A 94 -10.92 2.39 -1.82
N ARG A 95 -11.17 3.60 -1.29
CA ARG A 95 -12.24 3.87 -0.32
C ARG A 95 -13.61 4.18 -0.93
N THR A 96 -13.68 4.43 -2.24
CA THR A 96 -14.92 4.80 -2.94
C THR A 96 -15.05 4.08 -4.28
N ARG A 97 -16.30 3.87 -4.72
CA ARG A 97 -16.58 3.32 -6.07
C ARG A 97 -16.04 4.23 -7.18
N GLN A 98 -16.14 5.54 -7.00
CA GLN A 98 -15.60 6.52 -7.95
C GLN A 98 -14.08 6.36 -8.12
N ALA A 99 -13.33 6.18 -7.03
CA ALA A 99 -11.88 5.93 -7.13
C ALA A 99 -11.59 4.59 -7.81
N GLN A 100 -12.38 3.56 -7.54
CA GLN A 100 -12.25 2.27 -8.23
C GLN A 100 -12.48 2.41 -9.75
N GLU A 101 -13.51 3.15 -10.16
CA GLU A 101 -13.80 3.42 -11.57
C GLU A 101 -12.69 4.22 -12.25
N GLN A 102 -12.11 5.20 -11.55
CA GLN A 102 -10.97 5.97 -12.04
C GLN A 102 -9.73 5.09 -12.26
N LEU A 103 -9.43 4.16 -11.34
CA LEU A 103 -8.34 3.19 -11.52
C LEU A 103 -8.59 2.26 -12.72
N ARG A 104 -9.81 1.74 -12.85
CA ARG A 104 -10.20 0.90 -14.00
C ARG A 104 -10.04 1.63 -15.33
N ALA A 105 -10.41 2.91 -15.38
CA ALA A 105 -10.28 3.72 -16.59
C ALA A 105 -8.82 3.90 -17.04
N VAL A 106 -7.83 3.71 -16.16
CA VAL A 106 -6.40 3.79 -16.48
C VAL A 106 -5.70 2.42 -16.54
N GLY A 107 -6.47 1.33 -16.60
CA GLY A 107 -5.96 -0.02 -16.79
C GLY A 107 -5.47 -0.73 -15.53
N VAL A 108 -5.97 -0.31 -14.36
CA VAL A 108 -5.76 -0.97 -13.06
C VAL A 108 -7.00 -1.75 -12.64
#